data_AF-A0A1A2CUX8-F1
#
_entry.id   AF-A0A1A2CUX8-F1
#
_cell.length_a   1.000
_cell.length_b   1.000
_cell.length_c   1.000
_cell.angle_alpha   90.00
_cell.angle_beta   90.00
_cell.angle_gamma   90.00
#
_symmetry.space_group_name_H-M   'P 1'
#
loop_
_entity.id
_entity.type
_entity.pdbx_description
1 polymer ?
#
loop_
_entity_poly.entity_id
_entity_poly.type
_entity_poly.pdbx_seq_one_letter_code
_entity_poly.pdbx_strand_id
1 'polypeptide(L)' 'MKLDGDNNTYTITGHCRRLEVFGSANRVTVDSADTISVFGDDNALIYHSGSPTINKTGNNNAVSQRSNAR' A
#
# COMPACT_ATOMS: atom_id res chain seq x y z
N MET A 1 -4.63 8.98 4.87
CA MET A 1 -3.26 9.34 4.48
C MET A 1 -3.18 9.18 2.98
N LYS A 2 -2.69 10.20 2.27
CA LYS A 2 -2.55 10.18 0.82
C LYS A 2 -1.06 10.24 0.46
N LEU A 3 -0.63 9.34 -0.39
CA LEU A 3 0.68 9.32 -1.04
C LEU A 3 0.47 9.55 -2.53
N ASP A 4 1.25 10.43 -3.13
CA ASP A 4 1.10 10.86 -4.52
C ASP A 4 2.50 11.06 -5.13
N GLY A 5 2.62 10.83 -6.44
CA GLY A 5 3.86 10.88 -7.21
C GLY A 5 4.24 9.53 -7.82
N ASP A 6 5.35 9.52 -8.55
CA ASP A 6 5.84 8.36 -9.28
C ASP A 6 7.20 7.89 -8.77
N ASN A 7 7.42 6.57 -8.79
CA ASN A 7 8.69 5.92 -8.43
C ASN A 7 9.19 6.29 -7.01
N ASN A 8 8.28 6.47 -6.05
CA ASN A 8 8.63 6.80 -4.67
C ASN A 8 8.68 5.57 -3.77
N THR A 9 9.45 5.67 -2.68
CA THR A 9 9.45 4.68 -1.60
C THR A 9 8.95 5.31 -0.31
N TYR A 10 7.88 4.76 0.25
CA TYR A 10 7.27 5.23 1.49
C TYR A 10 7.27 4.15 2.58
N THR A 11 7.56 4.55 3.81
CA THR A 11 7.45 3.70 5.00
C THR A 11 6.55 4.37 6.02
N ILE A 12 5.45 3.72 6.36
CA ILE A 12 4.45 4.21 7.32
C ILE A 12 4.51 3.31 8.55
N THR A 13 4.92 3.89 9.67
CA THR A 13 4.96 3.21 10.96
C THR A 13 3.68 3.46 11.75
N GLY A 14 3.20 2.44 12.45
CA GLY A 14 1.96 2.49 13.24
C GLY A 14 0.69 2.16 12.43
N HIS A 15 -0.47 2.51 12.99
CA HIS A 15 -1.77 2.24 12.40
C HIS A 15 -2.28 3.44 11.60
N CYS A 16 -2.85 3.19 10.42
CA CYS A 16 -3.60 4.20 9.68
C CYS A 16 -4.98 3.68 9.27
N ARG A 17 -6.03 4.47 9.52
CA ARG A 17 -7.40 4.07 9.14
C ARG A 17 -7.59 3.94 7.64
N ARG A 18 -6.96 4.81 6.85
CA ARG A 18 -7.05 4.79 5.38
C ARG A 18 -5.74 5.23 4.76
N LEU A 19 -5.21 4.40 3.88
CA LEU A 19 -4.04 4.66 3.03
C LEU A 19 -4.49 4.73 1.57
N GLU A 20 -4.17 5.83 0.91
CA GLU A 20 -4.42 6.04 -0.51
C GLU A 20 -3.10 6.31 -1.21
N VAL A 21 -2.80 5.57 -2.28
CA VAL A 21 -1.56 5.69 -3.05
C VAL A 21 -1.93 6.02 -4.49
N PHE A 22 -1.40 7.12 -5.00
CA PHE A 22 -1.62 7.62 -6.35
C PHE A 22 -0.31 7.67 -7.13
N GLY A 23 -0.41 7.50 -8.45
CA GLY A 23 0.72 7.56 -9.37
C GLY A 23 1.18 6.16 -9.78
N SER A 24 2.45 6.04 -10.13
CA SER A 24 3.01 4.85 -10.75
C SER A 24 4.32 4.39 -10.13
N ALA A 25 4.58 3.08 -10.16
CA ALA A 25 5.81 2.47 -9.65
C ALA A 25 6.15 2.81 -8.18
N ASN A 26 5.16 3.14 -7.34
CA ASN A 26 5.42 3.44 -5.94
C ASN A 26 5.59 2.16 -5.12
N ARG A 27 6.52 2.20 -4.16
CA ARG A 27 6.76 1.11 -3.21
C ARG A 27 6.42 1.56 -1.80
N VAL A 28 5.43 0.95 -1.18
CA VAL A 28 4.93 1.40 0.14
C VAL A 28 4.93 0.26 1.13
N THR A 29 5.52 0.50 2.31
CA THR A 29 5.45 -0.42 3.45
C THR A 29 4.64 0.23 4.57
N VAL A 30 3.69 -0.50 5.15
CA VAL A 30 2.84 -0.01 6.25
C VAL A 30 2.70 -1.06 7.36
N ASP A 31 2.76 -0.66 8.62
CA ASP A 31 2.61 -1.62 9.73
C ASP A 31 1.17 -2.19 9.79
N SER A 32 0.16 -1.33 9.83
CA SER A 32 -1.24 -1.75 9.71
C SER A 32 -2.13 -0.67 9.13
N ALA A 33 -3.18 -1.11 8.42
CA ALA A 33 -4.22 -0.23 7.93
C ALA A 33 -5.60 -0.91 7.93
N ASP A 34 -6.68 -0.13 8.04
CA ASP A 34 -8.03 -0.66 7.89
C ASP A 34 -8.48 -0.69 6.42
N THR A 35 -7.98 0.26 5.62
CA THR A 35 -8.26 0.35 4.19
C THR A 35 -7.02 0.80 3.43
N ILE A 36 -6.74 0.10 2.34
CA ILE A 36 -5.66 0.40 1.40
C ILE A 36 -6.29 0.56 0.02
N SER A 37 -6.19 1.76 -0.55
CA SER A 37 -6.61 2.06 -1.91
C SER A 37 -5.41 2.46 -2.75
N VAL A 38 -5.22 1.78 -3.87
CA VAL A 38 -4.11 2.02 -4.79
C VAL A 38 -4.67 2.44 -6.14
N PHE A 39 -4.22 3.58 -6.64
CA PHE A 39 -4.65 4.22 -7.87
C PHE A 39 -3.45 4.44 -8.80
N GLY A 40 -3.58 4.07 -10.07
CA GLY A 40 -2.52 4.15 -11.07
C GLY A 40 -1.93 2.77 -11.37
N ASP A 41 -0.65 2.72 -11.77
CA ASP A 41 -0.07 1.52 -12.35
C ASP A 41 1.24 1.07 -11.67
N ASP A 42 1.50 -0.23 -11.66
CA ASP A 42 2.77 -0.83 -11.19
C ASP A 42 3.15 -0.50 -9.73
N ASN A 43 2.19 -0.18 -8.87
CA ASN A 43 2.47 0.09 -7.46
C ASN A 43 2.60 -1.22 -6.65
N ALA A 44 3.53 -1.24 -5.70
CA ALA A 44 3.80 -2.39 -4.82
C ALA A 44 3.65 -2.00 -3.34
N LEU A 45 2.70 -2.65 -2.66
CA LEU A 45 2.40 -2.42 -1.25
C LEU A 45 2.62 -3.66 -0.40
N ILE A 46 3.24 -3.45 0.77
CA ILE A 46 3.42 -4.47 1.80
C ILE A 46 2.82 -3.97 3.11
N TYR A 47 1.90 -4.74 3.70
CA TYR A 47 1.39 -4.46 5.05
C TYR A 47 1.84 -5.53 6.05
N HIS A 48 2.15 -5.17 7.30
CA HIS A 48 2.67 -6.13 8.29
C HIS A 48 1.55 -6.89 9.03
N SER A 49 0.45 -6.23 9.40
CA SER A 49 -0.60 -6.81 10.23
C SER A 49 -1.99 -6.23 9.94
N GLY A 50 -3.02 -6.94 10.41
CA GLY A 50 -4.42 -6.59 10.21
C GLY A 50 -5.05 -7.22 8.97
N SER A 51 -6.29 -6.84 8.71
CA SER A 51 -7.11 -7.32 7.59
C SER A 51 -7.67 -6.13 6.81
N PRO A 52 -6.82 -5.37 6.10
CA PRO A 52 -7.25 -4.19 5.36
C PRO A 52 -8.24 -4.57 4.26
N THR A 53 -9.22 -3.70 4.01
CA THR A 53 -9.94 -3.72 2.74
C THR A 53 -9.01 -3.19 1.65
N ILE A 54 -8.76 -3.98 0.61
CA ILE A 54 -7.83 -3.65 -0.47
C ILE A 54 -8.62 -3.29 -1.72
N ASN A 55 -8.45 -2.05 -2.19
CA ASN A 55 -8.99 -1.57 -3.46
C ASN A 55 -7.85 -1.22 -4.41
N LYS A 56 -7.93 -1.69 -5.66
CA LYS A 56 -6.93 -1.43 -6.69
C LYS A 56 -7.62 -0.87 -7.91
N THR A 57 -7.12 0.24 -8.43
CA THR A 57 -7.65 0.92 -9.62
C THR A 57 -6.49 1.24 -10.55
N GLY A 58 -6.55 0.74 -11.77
CA GLY A 58 -5.42 0.69 -12.71
C GLY A 58 -4.78 -0.70 -12.78
N ASN A 59 -3.59 -0.79 -13.36
CA ASN A 59 -2.99 -2.06 -13.77
C ASN A 59 -1.78 -2.45 -12.91
N ASN A 60 -1.49 -3.75 -12.83
CA ASN A 60 -0.28 -4.30 -12.19
C ASN A 60 -0.02 -3.90 -10.72
N ASN A 61 -1.05 -3.46 -10.00
CA ASN A 61 -0.91 -3.10 -8.59
C ASN A 61 -0.81 -4.37 -7.70
N ALA A 62 0.33 -4.53 -7.04
CA ALA A 62 0.59 -5.60 -6.09
C ALA A 62 0.36 -5.11 -4.65
N VAL A 63 -0.45 -5.85 -3.88
CA VAL A 63 -0.63 -5.60 -2.45
C VAL A 63 -0.52 -6.95 -1.78
N SER A 64 0.43 -7.10 -0.85
CA SER A 64 0.65 -8.34 -0.12
C SER A 64 0.83 -8.08 1.37
N GLN A 65 0.44 -9.04 2.19
CA GLN A 65 0.88 -9.05 3.58
C GLN A 65 2.34 -9.51 3.62
N ARG A 66 3.15 -8.92 4.49
CA ARG A 66 4.43 -9.50 4.86
C ARG A 66 4.15 -10.85 5.50
N SER A 67 4.32 -11.92 4.72
CA SER A 67 4.36 -13.27 5.25
C SER A 67 5.57 -13.34 6.18
N ASN A 68 5.34 -13.36 7.48
CA ASN A 68 6.32 -13.92 8.40
C ASN A 68 6.24 -15.44 8.23
N ALA A 69 6.86 -15.95 7.16
CA ALA A 69 7.22 -17.35 7.10
C ALA A 69 8.14 -17.62 8.30
N ARG A 70 7.59 -18.27 9.32
CA ARG A 70 8.35 -18.93 10.38
C ARG A 70 8.79 -20.30 9.89
#